data_AF-A0A537MTF1-F1
#
_entry.id   AF-A0A537MTF1-F1
#
_cell.length_a   1.000
_cell.length_b   1.000
_cell.length_c   1.000
_cell.angle_alpha   90.00
_cell.angle_beta   90.00
_cell.angle_gamma   90.00
#
_symmetry.space_group_name_H-M   'P 1'
#
loop_
_entity.id
_entity.type
_entity.pdbx_description
1 polymer ?
#
loop_
_entity_poly.entity_id
_entity_poly.type
_entity_poly.pdbx_seq_one_letter_code
_entity_poly.pdbx_strand_id
1 'polypeptide(L)'
;KHLALHNALLEYNGKLDRDRIMEIAASVGLDVAQLQKDMEDPKLKAVIERNMGLASALGVRGTPAFVIGKQFVPGAVDADTLKQMIADARKG
;
A
#
# COMPACT_ATOMS: atom_id res chain seq x y z
N LYS A 1 -13.12 4.20 -5.35
CA LYS A 1 -12.57 5.18 -4.37
C LYS A 1 -11.29 4.66 -3.69
N HIS A 2 -10.36 4.06 -4.46
CA HIS A 2 -9.17 3.44 -3.88
C HIS A 2 -8.28 4.45 -3.15
N LEU A 3 -7.88 5.54 -3.81
CA LEU A 3 -6.95 6.53 -3.22
C LEU A 3 -7.50 7.18 -1.96
N ALA A 4 -8.81 7.51 -1.93
CA ALA A 4 -9.45 8.08 -0.76
C ALA A 4 -9.41 7.13 0.44
N LEU A 5 -9.77 5.84 0.24
CA LEU A 5 -9.68 4.83 1.30
C LEU A 5 -8.23 4.58 1.73
N HIS A 6 -7.31 4.50 0.77
CA HIS A 6 -5.89 4.31 1.03
C HIS A 6 -5.32 5.40 1.94
N ASN A 7 -5.57 6.68 1.60
CA ASN A 7 -5.11 7.80 2.41
C ASN A 7 -5.77 7.80 3.79
N ALA A 8 -7.08 7.59 3.87
CA ALA A 8 -7.80 7.58 5.14
C ALA A 8 -7.32 6.48 6.09
N LEU A 9 -6.96 5.30 5.55
CA LEU A 9 -6.38 4.20 6.35
C LEU A 9 -4.96 4.52 6.82
N LEU A 10 -4.14 5.17 5.98
CA LEU A 10 -2.77 5.57 6.35
C LEU A 10 -2.74 6.73 7.36
N GLU A 11 -3.70 7.65 7.28
CA GLU A 11 -3.83 8.79 8.19
C GLU A 11 -4.42 8.39 9.56
N TYR A 12 -5.07 7.23 9.66
CA TYR A 12 -5.67 6.77 10.90
C TYR A 12 -4.59 6.40 11.93
N ASN A 13 -4.56 7.16 13.02
CA ASN A 13 -3.68 6.92 14.15
C ASN A 13 -4.33 5.91 15.11
N GLY A 14 -4.00 4.63 14.95
CA GLY A 14 -4.44 3.59 15.86
C GLY A 14 -4.40 2.19 15.25
N LYS A 15 -4.85 1.21 16.02
CA LYS A 15 -5.02 -0.15 15.52
C LYS A 15 -6.19 -0.21 14.52
N LEU A 16 -5.92 -0.72 13.33
CA LEU A 16 -6.94 -1.06 12.35
C LEU A 16 -7.45 -2.48 12.62
N ASP A 17 -8.71 -2.60 13.00
CA ASP A 17 -9.47 -3.84 12.99
C ASP A 17 -10.59 -3.76 11.93
N ARG A 18 -11.35 -4.85 11.77
CA ARG A 18 -12.37 -4.93 10.72
C ARG A 18 -13.42 -3.83 10.87
N ASP A 19 -13.93 -3.62 12.08
CA ASP A 19 -15.00 -2.64 12.33
C ASP A 19 -14.51 -1.23 12.02
N ARG A 20 -13.31 -0.87 12.49
CA ARG A 20 -12.72 0.43 12.19
C ARG A 20 -12.47 0.64 10.70
N ILE A 21 -12.02 -0.38 9.97
CA ILE A 21 -11.83 -0.29 8.51
C ILE A 21 -13.17 -0.02 7.82
N MET A 22 -14.26 -0.66 8.25
CA MET A 22 -15.59 -0.44 7.67
C MET A 22 -16.11 0.98 7.96
N GLU A 23 -15.88 1.51 9.17
CA GLU A 23 -16.22 2.89 9.51
C GLU A 23 -15.45 3.90 8.65
N ILE A 24 -14.15 3.70 8.45
CA ILE A 24 -13.32 4.55 7.58
C ILE A 24 -13.77 4.43 6.12
N ALA A 25 -14.14 3.22 5.67
CA ALA A 25 -14.69 3.03 4.34
C ALA A 25 -16.00 3.80 4.13
N ALA A 26 -16.90 3.75 5.12
CA ALA A 26 -18.14 4.52 5.11
C ALA A 26 -17.88 6.03 5.10
N SER A 27 -16.89 6.52 5.86
CA SER A 27 -16.58 7.95 5.95
C SER A 27 -16.05 8.53 4.62
N VAL A 28 -15.37 7.73 3.81
CA VAL A 28 -15.00 8.10 2.41
C VAL A 28 -16.12 7.82 1.40
N GLY A 29 -17.29 7.39 1.88
CA GLY A 29 -18.52 7.15 1.12
C GLY A 29 -18.52 5.88 0.27
N LEU A 30 -17.77 4.86 0.65
CA LEU A 30 -17.92 3.53 0.04
C LEU A 30 -19.21 2.86 0.51
N ASP A 31 -19.81 2.06 -0.36
CA ASP A 31 -20.80 1.07 0.04
C ASP A 31 -20.08 -0.05 0.79
N VAL A 32 -20.30 -0.12 2.10
CA VAL A 32 -19.63 -1.08 2.98
C VAL A 32 -20.09 -2.52 2.71
N ALA A 33 -21.37 -2.72 2.38
CA ALA A 33 -21.88 -4.06 2.08
C ALA A 33 -21.26 -4.60 0.79
N GLN A 34 -21.16 -3.76 -0.24
CA GLN A 34 -20.47 -4.11 -1.47
C GLN A 34 -18.97 -4.34 -1.23
N LEU A 35 -18.31 -3.48 -0.44
CA LEU A 35 -16.89 -3.64 -0.11
C LEU A 35 -16.62 -4.98 0.58
N GLN A 36 -17.43 -5.36 1.56
CA GLN A 36 -17.27 -6.63 2.27
C GLN A 36 -17.38 -7.83 1.34
N LYS A 37 -18.34 -7.79 0.40
CA LYS A 37 -18.48 -8.83 -0.62
C LYS A 37 -17.28 -8.87 -1.57
N ASP A 38 -16.80 -7.71 -2.02
CA ASP A 38 -15.66 -7.61 -2.93
C ASP A 38 -14.36 -8.10 -2.28
N MET A 39 -14.19 -7.90 -0.96
CA MET A 39 -13.05 -8.39 -0.19
C MET A 39 -12.91 -9.92 -0.20
N GLU A 40 -13.98 -10.66 -0.52
CA GLU A 40 -13.98 -12.12 -0.60
C GLU A 40 -13.53 -12.65 -1.98
N ASP A 41 -13.30 -11.77 -2.97
CA ASP A 41 -12.85 -12.20 -4.30
C ASP A 41 -11.47 -12.89 -4.21
N PRO A 42 -11.35 -14.18 -4.61
CA PRO A 42 -10.08 -14.91 -4.56
C PRO A 42 -8.96 -14.24 -5.39
N LYS A 43 -9.30 -13.41 -6.37
CA LYS A 43 -8.32 -12.62 -7.13
C LYS A 43 -7.54 -11.66 -6.23
N LEU A 44 -8.18 -11.09 -5.19
CA LEU A 44 -7.50 -10.19 -4.25
C LEU A 44 -6.47 -10.95 -3.42
N LYS A 45 -6.79 -12.17 -2.99
CA LYS A 45 -5.84 -13.07 -2.31
C LYS A 45 -4.62 -13.35 -3.19
N ALA A 46 -4.85 -13.66 -4.47
CA ALA A 46 -3.75 -13.90 -5.42
C ALA A 46 -2.87 -12.65 -5.64
N VAL A 47 -3.44 -11.44 -5.63
CA VAL A 47 -2.68 -10.18 -5.69
C VAL A 47 -1.79 -10.03 -4.45
N ILE A 48 -2.32 -10.30 -3.25
CA ILE A 48 -1.56 -10.24 -2.00
C ILE A 48 -0.42 -11.26 -1.99
N GLU A 49 -0.70 -12.52 -2.36
CA GLU A 49 0.31 -13.59 -2.44
C GLU A 49 1.45 -13.24 -3.42
N ARG A 50 1.11 -12.71 -4.59
CA ARG A 50 2.12 -12.25 -5.56
C ARG A 50 2.98 -11.11 -5.00
N ASN A 51 2.37 -10.14 -4.30
CA ASN A 51 3.11 -9.05 -3.68
C ASN A 51 4.04 -9.56 -2.57
N MET A 52 3.60 -10.53 -1.77
CA MET A 52 4.44 -11.18 -0.76
C MET A 52 5.61 -11.94 -1.38
N GLY A 53 5.38 -12.67 -2.47
CA GLY A 53 6.45 -13.35 -3.21
C GLY A 53 7.48 -12.38 -3.78
N LEU A 54 7.03 -11.24 -4.33
CA LEU A 54 7.93 -10.18 -4.79
C LEU A 54 8.74 -9.58 -3.64
N ALA A 55 8.10 -9.30 -2.50
CA ALA A 55 8.77 -8.80 -1.31
C ALA A 55 9.88 -9.75 -0.82
N SER A 56 9.60 -11.06 -0.78
CA SER A 56 10.60 -12.08 -0.42
C SER A 56 11.76 -12.13 -1.44
N ALA A 57 11.45 -12.11 -2.74
CA ALA A 57 12.48 -12.15 -3.79
C ALA A 57 13.40 -10.92 -3.76
N LEU A 58 12.88 -9.75 -3.35
CA LEU A 58 13.64 -8.52 -3.18
C LEU A 58 14.32 -8.40 -1.80
N GLY A 59 14.11 -9.37 -0.90
CA GLY A 59 14.68 -9.33 0.45
C GLY A 59 14.04 -8.27 1.36
N VAL A 60 12.80 -7.84 1.08
CA VAL A 60 12.04 -6.91 1.92
C VAL A 60 11.73 -7.56 3.26
N ARG A 61 12.19 -6.94 4.36
CA ARG A 61 11.98 -7.43 5.73
C ARG A 61 10.94 -6.64 6.52
N GLY A 62 10.44 -5.56 5.96
CA GLY A 62 9.47 -4.66 6.60
C GLY A 62 9.00 -3.58 5.63
N THR A 63 7.94 -2.90 6.01
CA THR A 63 7.38 -1.76 5.28
C THR A 63 7.61 -0.45 6.04
N PRO A 64 7.76 0.70 5.36
CA PRO A 64 7.73 0.85 3.90
C PRO A 64 9.04 0.38 3.22
N ALA A 65 8.94 0.09 1.93
CA ALA A 65 10.08 -0.18 1.05
C ALA A 65 9.71 0.25 -0.38
N PHE A 66 10.69 0.69 -1.16
CA PHE A 66 10.48 1.24 -2.49
C PHE A 66 11.44 0.62 -3.51
N VAL A 67 11.03 0.64 -4.78
CA VAL A 67 11.89 0.34 -5.93
C VAL A 67 11.85 1.54 -6.86
N ILE A 68 13.00 2.13 -7.15
CA ILE A 68 13.15 3.33 -7.99
C ILE A 68 14.13 3.02 -9.12
N GLY A 69 13.63 2.91 -10.35
CA GLY A 69 14.41 2.40 -11.47
C GLY A 69 14.92 0.98 -11.16
N LYS A 70 16.25 0.82 -11.08
CA LYS A 70 16.92 -0.44 -10.71
C LYS A 70 17.34 -0.50 -9.24
N GLN A 71 17.06 0.54 -8.46
CA GLN A 71 17.49 0.63 -7.06
C GLN A 71 16.38 0.15 -6.13
N PHE A 72 16.75 -0.73 -5.21
CA PHE A 72 15.90 -1.10 -4.07
C PHE A 72 16.21 -0.18 -2.88
N VAL A 73 15.17 0.34 -2.23
CA VAL A 73 15.25 1.29 -1.12
C VAL A 73 14.51 0.70 0.08
N PRO A 74 15.22 0.13 1.06
CA PRO A 74 14.61 -0.40 2.26
C PRO A 74 14.24 0.73 3.23
N GLY A 75 13.04 0.66 3.82
CA GLY A 75 12.63 1.58 4.88
C GLY A 75 12.06 2.91 4.38
N ALA A 76 11.75 3.75 5.35
CA ALA A 76 11.27 5.10 5.09
C ALA A 76 12.44 6.03 4.72
N VAL A 77 12.23 6.86 3.71
CA VAL A 77 13.15 7.91 3.25
C VAL A 77 12.36 9.18 3.04
N ASP A 78 13.00 10.33 3.23
CA ASP A 78 12.35 11.62 3.05
C ASP A 78 12.03 11.90 1.56
N ALA A 79 11.12 12.84 1.35
CA ALA A 79 10.62 13.15 0.01
C ALA A 79 11.70 13.71 -0.93
N ASP A 80 12.69 14.43 -0.41
CA ASP A 80 13.73 15.05 -1.24
C ASP A 80 14.75 14.00 -1.69
N THR A 81 15.11 13.06 -0.82
CA THR A 81 15.87 11.85 -1.18
C THR A 81 15.14 11.05 -2.26
N LEU A 82 13.83 10.80 -2.11
CA LEU A 82 13.04 10.10 -3.14
C LEU A 82 13.07 10.82 -4.49
N LYS A 83 12.88 12.15 -4.51
CA LYS A 83 12.94 12.96 -5.75
C LYS A 83 14.30 12.85 -6.42
N GLN A 84 15.39 12.90 -5.65
CA GLN A 84 16.74 12.77 -6.18
C GLN A 84 16.96 11.39 -6.81
N MET A 85 16.56 10.32 -6.12
CA MET A 85 16.65 8.95 -6.67
C MET A 85 15.85 8.78 -7.95
N ILE A 86 14.66 9.38 -8.05
CA ILE A 86 13.86 9.38 -9.29
C ILE A 86 14.59 10.15 -10.40
N ALA A 87 15.19 11.30 -10.10
CA ALA A 87 15.92 12.08 -11.09
C ALA A 87 17.13 11.31 -11.63
N ASP A 88 17.87 10.61 -10.77
CA ASP A 88 19.02 9.80 -11.19
C ASP A 88 18.60 8.56 -11.98
N ALA A 89 17.51 7.90 -11.58
CA ALA A 89 16.95 6.77 -12.32
C ALA A 89 16.47 7.12 -13.75
N ARG A 90 16.16 8.39 -14.03
CA ARG A 90 15.77 8.87 -15.37
C ARG A 90 16.95 9.21 -16.29
N LYS A 91 18.16 9.34 -15.74
CA LYS A 91 19.37 9.68 -16.51
C LYS A 91 20.04 8.44 -17.13
N GLY A 92 19.76 7.25 -16.60
CA GLY A 92 20.23 5.96 -17.11
C GLY A 92 19.15 5.21 -17.86
#